data_AF-A0A7G8HJK3-F1
#
_entry.id   AF-A0A7G8HJK3-F1
#
_cell.length_a   1.000
_cell.length_b   1.000
_cell.length_c   1.000
_cell.angle_alpha   90.00
_cell.angle_beta   90.00
_cell.angle_gamma   90.00
#
_symmetry.space_group_name_H-M   'P 1'
#
loop_
_entity.id
_entity.type
_entity.pdbx_description
1 polymer ?
#
loop_
_entity_poly.entity_id
_entity_poly.type
_entity_poly.pdbx_seq_one_letter_code
_entity_poly.pdbx_strand_id
1 'polypeptide(L)'
;MLIRSLWLALMVGALISTEVLGWSSPARAQSLDELQRQRLITPAVRDVLEKHDAQTPSQRQAVLDQACRTGELSPLDCDFIGRGIRRRRRDQ
;
A
#
# COMPACT_ATOMS: atom_id res chain seq x y z
N MET A 1 -0.45 -59.65 33.50
CA MET A 1 0.50 -59.60 32.37
C MET A 1 -0.11 -58.73 31.25
N LEU A 2 -0.26 -57.40 31.30
CA LEU A 2 0.64 -56.26 31.60
C LEU A 2 1.86 -56.06 30.66
N ILE A 3 1.90 -56.68 29.47
CA ILE A 3 2.98 -56.44 28.48
C ILE A 3 2.47 -56.47 27.02
N ARG A 4 1.30 -55.89 26.71
CA ARG A 4 0.83 -55.70 25.32
C ARG A 4 0.29 -54.28 25.05
N SER A 5 0.72 -53.32 25.85
CA SER A 5 0.25 -51.92 25.79
C SER A 5 1.33 -50.95 25.30
N LEU A 6 2.41 -51.43 24.68
CA LEU A 6 3.61 -50.62 24.37
C LEU A 6 3.89 -50.45 22.86
N TRP A 7 2.93 -50.71 21.97
CA TRP A 7 3.15 -50.58 20.51
C TRP A 7 2.07 -49.77 19.77
N LEU A 8 1.21 -49.02 20.48
CA LEU A 8 0.23 -48.11 19.87
C LEU A 8 0.44 -46.65 20.29
N ALA A 9 1.66 -46.29 20.68
CA ALA A 9 2.09 -44.91 20.93
C ALA A 9 2.93 -44.31 19.77
N LEU A 10 3.02 -45.01 18.63
CA LEU A 10 3.84 -44.63 17.46
C LEU A 10 2.99 -44.52 16.18
N MET A 11 1.96 -43.68 16.26
CA MET A 11 1.41 -42.94 15.11
C MET A 11 1.00 -41.56 15.68
N VAL A 12 1.94 -40.86 16.32
CA VAL A 12 2.66 -39.76 15.67
C VAL A 12 1.70 -38.89 14.86
N GLY A 13 1.08 -37.95 15.57
CA GLY A 13 0.87 -36.60 15.06
C GLY A 13 -0.20 -36.45 13.98
N ALA A 14 -1.46 -36.55 14.38
CA ALA A 14 -2.55 -35.83 13.73
C ALA A 14 -2.40 -34.30 13.94
N LEU A 15 -1.30 -33.72 13.46
CA LEU A 15 -1.01 -32.28 13.50
C LEU A 15 -0.03 -31.97 12.37
N ILE A 16 -0.49 -31.97 11.12
CA ILE A 16 0.13 -31.09 10.12
C ILE A 16 -0.88 -29.99 9.90
N SER A 17 -0.76 -29.00 10.79
CA SER A 17 -1.38 -27.69 10.71
C SER A 17 -1.35 -27.20 9.27
N THR A 18 -2.50 -26.76 8.80
CA THR A 18 -2.66 -25.98 7.56
C THR A 18 -1.85 -24.71 7.66
N GLU A 19 -0.57 -24.77 7.31
CA GLU A 19 0.22 -23.58 7.04
C GLU A 19 -0.09 -23.16 5.61
N VAL A 20 -1.20 -22.43 5.47
CA VAL A 20 -1.36 -21.52 4.33
C VAL A 20 -0.24 -20.50 4.50
N LEU A 21 0.92 -20.80 3.91
CA LEU A 21 1.97 -19.84 3.64
C LEU A 21 1.38 -18.84 2.66
N GLY A 22 0.60 -17.91 3.19
CA GLY A 22 0.17 -16.72 2.50
C GLY A 22 1.42 -15.92 2.19
N TRP A 23 2.00 -16.18 1.02
CA TRP A 23 3.02 -15.34 0.40
C TRP A 23 2.45 -13.94 0.25
N SER A 24 2.58 -13.18 1.33
CA SER A 24 2.44 -11.73 1.33
C SER A 24 3.69 -11.23 0.63
N SER A 25 3.68 -11.27 -0.70
CA SER A 25 4.72 -10.60 -1.47
C SER A 25 4.71 -9.15 -1.01
N PRO A 26 5.83 -8.61 -0.47
CA PRO A 26 5.88 -7.20 -0.13
C PRO A 26 5.61 -6.47 -1.45
N ALA A 27 4.45 -5.83 -1.55
CA ALA A 27 4.10 -5.02 -2.69
C ALA A 27 5.15 -3.92 -2.75
N ARG A 28 6.19 -4.12 -3.59
CA ARG A 28 7.27 -3.15 -3.75
C ARG A 28 6.62 -1.87 -4.23
N ALA A 29 6.69 -0.83 -3.42
CA ALA A 29 6.21 0.48 -3.80
C ALA A 29 6.94 0.89 -5.09
N GLN A 30 6.20 1.25 -6.13
CA GLN A 30 6.79 1.74 -7.38
C GLN A 30 7.63 2.98 -7.10
N SER A 31 8.75 3.13 -7.81
CA SER A 31 9.59 4.32 -7.72
C SER A 31 8.84 5.55 -8.27
N LEU A 32 9.22 6.74 -7.81
CA LEU A 32 8.61 7.98 -8.28
C LEU A 32 8.87 8.20 -9.78
N ASP A 33 10.06 7.84 -10.27
CA ASP A 33 10.38 7.87 -11.70
C ASP A 33 9.44 6.99 -12.53
N GLU A 34 9.11 5.80 -12.03
CA GLU A 34 8.21 4.89 -12.73
C GLU A 34 6.79 5.46 -12.78
N LEU A 35 6.31 6.01 -11.67
CA LEU A 35 5.02 6.70 -11.62
C LEU A 35 4.96 7.88 -12.60
N GLN A 36 6.04 8.64 -12.74
CA GLN A 36 6.10 9.75 -13.70
C GLN A 36 6.14 9.23 -15.15
N ARG A 37 6.94 8.19 -15.44
CA ARG A 37 7.00 7.56 -16.78
C ARG A 37 5.64 7.02 -17.21
N GLN A 38 4.90 6.42 -16.29
CA GLN A 38 3.54 5.91 -16.51
C GLN A 38 2.47 7.02 -16.52
N ARG A 39 2.86 8.30 -16.34
CA ARG A 39 1.95 9.45 -16.23
C ARG A 39 0.89 9.27 -15.14
N LEU A 40 1.25 8.58 -14.06
CA LEU A 40 0.41 8.46 -12.85
C LEU A 40 0.61 9.64 -11.90
N ILE A 41 1.71 10.38 -12.06
CA ILE A 41 2.00 11.63 -11.36
C ILE A 41 2.53 12.67 -12.34
N THR A 42 2.34 13.95 -12.03
CA THR A 42 2.98 15.07 -12.73
C THR A 42 4.37 15.34 -12.15
N PRO A 43 5.27 16.06 -12.87
CA PRO A 43 6.56 16.46 -12.32
C PRO A 43 6.44 17.26 -11.02
N ALA A 44 5.44 18.16 -10.92
CA ALA A 44 5.19 18.92 -9.69
C ALA A 44 4.81 18.01 -8.51
N VAL A 45 4.01 16.98 -8.76
CA VAL A 45 3.67 15.97 -7.74
C VAL A 45 4.92 15.19 -7.30
N ARG A 46 5.79 14.80 -8.24
CA ARG A 46 7.06 14.14 -7.90
C ARG A 46 7.93 15.02 -7.00
N ASP A 47 8.13 16.27 -7.38
CA ASP A 47 9.02 17.18 -6.67
C ASP A 47 8.55 17.40 -5.22
N VAL A 48 7.24 17.46 -4.98
CA VAL A 48 6.67 17.49 -3.62
C VAL A 48 6.94 16.18 -2.86
N LEU A 49 6.74 15.02 -3.50
CA LEU A 49 7.02 13.74 -2.84
C LEU A 49 8.50 13.55 -2.48
N GLU A 50 9.41 14.01 -3.34
CA GLU A 50 10.86 13.99 -3.09
C GLU A 50 11.25 14.96 -1.99
N LYS A 51 10.73 16.19 -2.02
CA LYS A 51 10.98 17.23 -1.00
C LYS A 51 10.61 16.76 0.41
N HIS A 52 9.56 15.96 0.53
CA HIS A 52 9.06 15.43 1.82
C HIS A 52 9.54 14.00 2.12
N ASP A 53 10.49 13.45 1.35
CA ASP A 53 11.05 12.09 1.50
C ASP A 53 9.97 10.99 1.65
N ALA A 54 8.93 11.06 0.81
CA ALA A 54 7.77 10.19 0.90
C ALA A 54 8.03 8.82 0.24
N GLN A 55 8.68 7.92 0.97
CA GLN A 55 9.14 6.64 0.43
C GLN A 55 8.03 5.59 0.36
N THR A 56 7.09 5.59 1.31
CA THR A 56 6.00 4.61 1.38
C THR A 56 4.69 5.11 0.77
N PRO A 57 3.80 4.22 0.26
CA PRO A 57 2.51 4.62 -0.29
C PRO A 57 1.66 5.45 0.69
N SER A 58 1.65 5.09 1.97
CA SER A 58 0.91 5.81 3.01
C SER A 58 1.50 7.20 3.28
N GLN A 59 2.83 7.33 3.33
CA GLN A 59 3.48 8.65 3.46
C GLN A 59 3.18 9.54 2.25
N ARG A 60 3.28 9.00 1.03
CA ARG A 60 2.93 9.73 -0.20
C ARG A 60 1.50 10.23 -0.13
N GLN A 61 0.58 9.41 0.37
CA GLN A 61 -0.80 9.80 0.55
C GLN A 61 -0.90 11.01 1.50
N ALA A 62 -0.34 10.91 2.70
CA ALA A 62 -0.35 11.98 3.69
C ALA A 62 0.27 13.30 3.18
N VAL A 63 1.41 13.21 2.49
CA VAL A 63 2.11 14.37 1.90
C VAL A 63 1.26 15.04 0.84
N LEU A 64 0.66 14.27 -0.08
CA LEU A 64 -0.19 14.85 -1.14
C LEU A 64 -1.48 15.46 -0.60
N ASP A 65 -2.08 14.84 0.43
CA ASP A 65 -3.21 15.43 1.15
C ASP A 65 -2.84 16.77 1.78
N GLN A 66 -1.66 16.85 2.39
CA GLN A 66 -1.18 18.08 2.98
C GLN A 66 -0.90 19.14 1.91
N ALA A 67 -0.16 18.80 0.86
CA ALA A 67 0.22 19.72 -0.20
C ALA A 67 -0.99 20.29 -0.95
N CYS A 68 -2.04 19.49 -1.15
CA CYS A 68 -3.30 19.98 -1.72
C CYS A 68 -4.08 20.88 -0.77
N ARG A 69 -4.04 20.64 0.54
CA ARG A 69 -4.71 21.49 1.54
C ARG A 69 -3.99 22.82 1.78
N THR A 70 -2.66 22.83 1.75
CA THR A 70 -1.84 24.02 1.97
C THR A 70 -1.61 24.85 0.71
N GLY A 71 -1.95 24.32 -0.47
CA GLY A 71 -1.72 24.98 -1.75
C GLY A 71 -0.28 24.87 -2.25
N GLU A 72 0.52 23.96 -1.69
CA GLU A 72 1.85 23.63 -2.23
C GLU A 72 1.75 22.93 -3.59
N LEU A 73 0.67 22.18 -3.83
CA LEU A 73 0.28 21.70 -5.17
C LEU A 73 -0.82 22.57 -5.77
N SER A 74 -0.75 22.75 -7.09
CA SER A 74 -1.79 23.48 -7.82
C SER A 74 -3.12 22.71 -7.80
N PRO A 75 -4.27 23.38 -7.93
CA PRO A 75 -5.56 22.70 -8.03
C PRO A 75 -5.61 21.68 -9.17
N LEU A 76 -4.96 21.97 -10.30
CA LEU A 76 -4.88 21.08 -11.46
C LEU A 76 -4.10 19.80 -11.14
N ASP A 77 -2.98 19.92 -10.43
CA ASP A 77 -2.19 18.75 -10.01
C ASP A 77 -2.95 17.91 -8.99
N CYS A 78 -3.67 18.56 -8.07
CA CYS A 78 -4.54 17.87 -7.12
C CYS A 78 -5.70 17.14 -7.83
N ASP A 79 -6.36 17.77 -8.80
CA ASP A 79 -7.39 17.13 -9.63
C ASP A 79 -6.83 15.92 -10.39
N PHE A 80 -5.62 16.04 -10.96
CA PHE A 80 -4.95 14.98 -11.71
C PHE A 80 -4.76 13.71 -10.87
N ILE A 81 -4.33 13.84 -9.62
CA ILE A 81 -4.17 12.72 -8.68
C ILE A 81 -5.47 12.34 -7.95
N GLY A 82 -6.62 12.86 -8.39
CA GLY A 82 -7.94 12.54 -7.83
C GLY A 82 -8.24 13.18 -6.47
N ARG A 83 -7.47 14.18 -6.06
CA ARG A 83 -7.58 14.91 -4.79
C ARG A 83 -8.18 16.30 -4.91
N GLY A 84 -8.44 16.77 -6.12
CA GLY A 84 -8.97 18.11 -6.28
C GLY A 84 -10.45 18.19 -5.88
N ILE A 85 -10.89 19.43 -5.66
CA ILE A 85 -12.23 19.72 -5.20
C ILE A 85 -13.16 19.43 -6.36
N ARG A 86 -13.80 18.26 -6.36
CA ARG A 86 -15.03 18.08 -7.13
C ARG A 86 -16.02 19.08 -6.58
N ARG A 87 -16.07 20.28 -7.16
CA ARG A 87 -17.21 21.16 -7.04
C ARG A 87 -18.36 20.37 -7.63
N ARG A 88 -19.04 19.57 -6.80
CA ARG A 88 -20.38 19.07 -7.13
C ARG A 88 -21.11 20.33 -7.55
N ARG A 89 -21.49 20.43 -8.83
CA ARG A 89 -22.45 21.42 -9.29
C ARG A 89 -23.67 21.21 -8.40
N ARG A 90 -23.78 22.01 -7.35
CA ARG A 90 -25.00 22.18 -6.58
C ARG A 90 -25.78 23.23 -7.35
N ASP A 91 -26.30 22.82 -8.49
CA ASP A 91 -27.22 23.56 -9.34
C ASP A 91 -28.13 22.54 -10.03
N GLN A 92 -29.00 21.89 -9.24
CA GLN A 92 -30.34 21.44 -9.63
C GLN A 92 -31.22 21.50 -8.38
#